data_AF-A0A941LRS4-F1
#
_entry.id   AF-A0A941LRS4-F1
#
_cell.length_a   1.000
_cell.length_b   1.000
_cell.length_c   1.000
_cell.angle_alpha   90.00
_cell.angle_beta   90.00
_cell.angle_gamma   90.00
#
_symmetry.space_group_name_H-M   'P 1'
#
loop_
_entity.id
_entity.type
_entity.pdbx_description
1 polymer ?
#
loop_
_entity_poly.entity_id
_entity_poly.type
_entity_poly.pdbx_seq_one_letter_code
_entity_poly.pdbx_strand_id
1 'polypeptide(L)' 'MKPQHVKKPHNDKADTTQAAIPEQIMSDELRERIAKRAYQLYLERGCRAGCDVEDWVDAEREMFAPPNV' A
#
# COMPACT_ATOMS: atom_id res chain seq x y z
N MET A 1 21.55 -20.13 -31.61
CA MET A 1 21.87 -19.38 -30.38
C MET A 1 20.58 -19.25 -29.57
N LYS A 2 20.51 -19.85 -28.38
CA LYS A 2 19.36 -19.71 -27.46
C LYS A 2 19.91 -19.18 -26.14
N PRO A 3 19.51 -18.00 -25.66
CA PRO A 3 19.68 -17.68 -24.25
C PRO A 3 18.58 -18.36 -23.44
N GLN A 4 19.01 -19.01 -22.36
CA GLN A 4 18.18 -19.70 -21.38
C GLN A 4 17.69 -18.72 -20.30
N HIS A 5 16.41 -18.88 -19.93
CA HIS A 5 15.84 -18.84 -18.57
C HIS A 5 16.43 -17.86 -17.53
N VAL A 6 15.74 -16.75 -17.26
CA VAL A 6 15.79 -16.07 -15.94
C VAL A 6 14.38 -15.72 -15.48
N LYS A 7 13.91 -16.58 -14.57
CA LYS A 7 12.93 -16.45 -13.49
C LYS A 7 12.25 -15.07 -13.30
N LYS A 8 10.91 -15.06 -13.38
CA LYS A 8 10.05 -14.18 -12.55
C LYS A 8 9.70 -14.95 -11.27
N PRO A 9 9.42 -14.32 -10.11
CA PRO A 9 9.25 -12.89 -9.86
C PRO A 9 10.32 -12.31 -8.93
N HIS A 10 10.75 -11.07 -9.18
CA HIS A 10 11.26 -10.25 -8.09
C HIS A 10 10.08 -9.92 -7.19
N ASN A 11 10.04 -10.62 -6.06
CA ASN A 11 9.42 -10.13 -4.86
C ASN A 11 10.32 -8.97 -4.39
N ASP A 12 10.16 -7.80 -5.00
CA ASP A 12 10.71 -6.54 -4.53
C ASP A 12 10.00 -6.22 -3.21
N LYS A 13 10.44 -6.92 -2.16
CA LYS A 13 10.49 -6.38 -0.81
C LYS A 13 11.11 -5.00 -0.98
N ALA A 14 10.29 -3.96 -0.93
CA ALA A 14 10.75 -2.58 -0.91
C ALA A 14 11.66 -2.42 0.31
N ASP A 15 12.94 -2.67 0.06
CA ASP A 15 14.07 -2.24 0.84
C ASP A 15 14.11 -0.73 0.71
N THR A 16 13.49 -0.05 1.66
CA THR A 16 13.78 1.36 1.95
C THR A 16 14.23 1.42 3.40
N THR A 17 15.45 0.98 3.63
CA THR A 17 16.22 1.44 4.79
C THR A 17 16.69 2.86 4.49
N GLN A 18 15.93 3.87 4.90
CA GLN A 18 16.43 5.24 5.01
C GLN A 18 16.14 5.78 6.41
N ALA A 19 17.20 5.72 7.22
CA ALA A 19 17.54 6.56 8.37
C ALA A 19 16.40 7.22 9.18
N ALA A 20 16.34 6.80 10.44
CA ALA A 20 15.55 7.38 11.51
C ALA A 20 15.57 8.91 11.55
N ILE A 21 14.38 9.47 11.38
CA ILE A 21 13.96 10.76 11.95
C ILE A 21 12.60 10.47 12.62
N PRO A 22 12.47 10.69 13.93
CA PRO A 22 11.33 10.17 14.70
C PRO A 22 9.97 10.76 14.31
N GLU A 23 9.94 11.84 13.52
CA GLU A 23 8.71 12.47 13.05
C GLU A 23 8.26 11.97 11.65
N GLN A 24 9.17 11.43 10.84
CA GLN A 24 8.86 10.92 9.50
C GLN A 24 8.43 9.45 9.49
N ILE A 25 8.74 8.68 10.53
CA ILE A 25 8.32 7.27 10.65
C ILE A 25 6.79 7.15 10.75
N MET A 26 6.12 8.17 11.31
CA MET A 26 4.66 8.27 11.31
C MET A 26 4.05 8.37 9.89
N SER A 27 4.85 8.69 8.86
CA SER A 27 4.33 8.92 7.51
C SER A 27 4.43 7.69 6.60
N ASP A 28 5.52 6.93 6.64
CA ASP A 28 5.66 5.75 5.76
C ASP A 28 4.88 4.53 6.27
N GLU A 29 4.92 4.23 7.57
CA GLU A 29 4.14 3.12 8.12
C GLU A 29 2.63 3.36 7.94
N LEU A 30 2.19 4.61 8.16
CA LEU A 30 0.80 5.00 7.97
C LEU A 30 0.40 4.93 6.49
N ARG A 31 1.25 5.41 5.57
CA ARG A 31 1.01 5.25 4.11
C ARG A 31 0.95 3.80 3.71
N GLU A 32 1.81 2.93 4.25
CA GLU A 32 1.72 1.49 3.99
C GLU A 32 0.40 0.88 4.48
N ARG A 33 -0.09 1.31 5.64
CA ARG A 33 -1.37 0.85 6.19
C ARG A 33 -2.55 1.33 5.35
N ILE A 34 -2.53 2.60 4.93
CA ILE A 34 -3.52 3.16 4.00
C ILE A 34 -3.50 2.39 2.68
N ALA A 35 -2.32 2.17 2.09
CA ALA A 35 -2.16 1.45 0.82
C ALA A 35 -2.67 0.00 0.92
N LYS A 36 -2.35 -0.70 2.00
CA LYS A 36 -2.87 -2.06 2.26
C LYS A 36 -4.39 -2.05 2.35
N ARG A 37 -4.97 -1.06 3.05
CA ARG A 37 -6.42 -0.94 3.22
C ARG A 37 -7.12 -0.59 1.91
N ALA A 38 -6.56 0.34 1.13
CA ALA A 38 -7.06 0.71 -0.20
C ALA A 38 -7.08 -0.49 -1.16
N TYR A 39 -6.01 -1.29 -1.16
CA TYR A 39 -5.97 -2.52 -1.95
C TYR A 39 -7.04 -3.53 -1.52
N GLN A 40 -7.31 -3.62 -0.22
CA GLN A 40 -8.36 -4.50 0.30
C GLN A 40 -9.74 -4.03 -0.16
N LEU A 41 -10.03 -2.72 -0.09
CA LEU A 41 -11.25 -2.11 -0.60
C LEU A 41 -11.44 -2.37 -2.10
N TYR A 42 -10.37 -2.23 -2.89
CA TYR A 42 -10.37 -2.56 -4.32
C TYR A 42 -10.79 -4.01 -4.57
N LEU A 43 -10.25 -4.96 -3.79
CA LEU A 43 -10.64 -6.37 -3.88
C LEU A 43 -12.10 -6.60 -3.44
N GLU A 44 -12.54 -5.99 -2.36
CA GLU A 44 -13.91 -6.09 -1.83
C GLU A 44 -14.95 -5.53 -2.83
N ARG A 45 -14.60 -4.48 -3.58
CA ARG A 45 -15.42 -3.90 -4.67
C ARG A 45 -15.41 -4.71 -5.97
N GLY A 46 -14.65 -5.81 -6.02
CA GLY A 46 -14.56 -6.71 -7.17
C GLY A 46 -13.56 -6.26 -8.22
N CYS A 47 -12.43 -5.68 -7.80
CA CYS A 47 -11.34 -5.25 -8.67
C CYS A 47 -11.79 -4.24 -9.75
N ARG A 48 -12.65 -3.30 -9.36
CA ARG A 48 -13.18 -2.29 -10.29
C ARG A 48 -12.11 -1.23 -10.56
N ALA A 49 -11.64 -1.18 -11.81
CA ALA A 49 -10.75 -0.12 -12.25
C ALA A 49 -11.43 1.25 -12.16
N GLY A 50 -10.67 2.27 -11.75
CA GLY A 50 -11.14 3.66 -11.65
C GLY A 50 -11.60 4.09 -10.26
N CYS A 51 -11.64 3.17 -9.29
CA CYS A 51 -11.93 3.48 -7.88
C CYS A 51 -10.65 3.63 -7.03
N ASP A 52 -9.46 3.52 -7.61
CA ASP A 52 -8.19 3.49 -6.86
C ASP A 52 -8.01 4.69 -5.92
N VAL A 53 -8.42 5.88 -6.37
CA VAL A 53 -8.36 7.11 -5.57
C VAL A 53 -9.43 7.12 -4.47
N GLU A 54 -10.64 6.64 -4.76
CA GLU A 54 -11.72 6.54 -3.79
C GLU A 54 -11.36 5.55 -2.69
N ASP A 55 -10.83 4.38 -3.06
CA ASP A 55 -10.38 3.33 -2.15
C ASP A 55 -9.22 3.83 -1.27
N TRP A 56 -8.34 4.68 -1.81
CA TRP A 56 -7.30 5.35 -1.03
C TRP A 56 -7.87 6.34 -0.01
N VAL A 57 -8.81 7.20 -0.42
CA VAL A 57 -9.43 8.19 0.47
C VAL A 57 -10.28 7.54 1.55
N ASP A 58 -11.01 6.47 1.24
CA ASP A 58 -11.75 5.68 2.23
C ASP A 58 -10.79 5.01 3.21
N ALA A 59 -9.66 4.46 2.74
CA ALA A 59 -8.63 3.94 3.61
C ALA A 59 -8.02 5.00 4.55
N GLU A 60 -7.73 6.20 4.05
CA GLU A 60 -7.26 7.33 4.87
C GLU A 60 -8.30 7.67 5.95
N ARG A 61 -9.57 7.79 5.56
CA ARG A 61 -10.67 8.05 6.49
C ARG A 61 -10.76 7.01 7.59
N GLU A 62 -10.63 5.72 7.27
CA GLU A 62 -10.64 4.67 8.28
C GLU A 62 -9.44 4.75 9.24
N MET A 63 -8.26 5.17 8.76
CA MET A 63 -7.06 5.30 9.60
C MET A 63 -7.08 6.57 10.48
N PHE A 64 -7.74 7.65 10.04
CA PHE A 64 -7.83 8.92 10.77
C PHE A 64 -9.17 9.13 11.49
N ALA A 65 -10.17 8.29 11.25
CA ALA A 65 -11.45 8.37 11.96
C ALA A 65 -11.22 8.07 13.44
N PRO A 66 -11.57 8.99 14.36
CA PRO A 66 -11.60 8.65 15.77
C PRO A 66 -12.65 7.53 15.98
N PRO A 67 -12.43 6.59 16.90
CA PRO A 67 -13.46 5.65 17.29
C PRO A 67 -14.67 6.46 17.75
N ASN A 68 -15.77 6.36 17.03
CA ASN A 68 -17.02 6.99 17.44
C ASN A 68 -17.51 6.19 18.66
N VAL A 69 -17.31 6.75 19.85
CA VAL A 69 -17.68 6.18 21.16
C VAL A 69 -19.13 6.45 21.50
#